data_AF-A0A3T0NAB4-F1
#
_entry.id   AF-A0A3T0NAB4-F1
#
_cell.length_a   1.000
_cell.length_b   1.000
_cell.length_c   1.000
_cell.angle_alpha   90.00
_cell.angle_beta   90.00
_cell.angle_gamma   90.00
#
_symmetry.space_group_name_H-M   'P 1'
#
loop_
_entity.id
_entity.type
_entity.pdbx_description
1 polymer ?
#
loop_
_entity_poly.entity_id
_entity_poly.type
_entity_poly.pdbx_seq_one_letter_code
_entity_poly.pdbx_strand_id
1 'polypeptide(L)'
;MNGKDRFHYLQNISFQCKWKGSFPYFEEDTEVAEMEKNFSNRYRHLRGTKDLGQQIRRHRKKVGITQEGLALQTGISRPTIRAIELGKETAQFGLVLQICADIGLDIFVREQSEC
;
A
#
# COMPACT_ATOMS: atom_id res chain seq x y z
N MET A 1 2.30 12.88 -47.62
CA MET A 1 0.99 12.21 -47.81
C MET A 1 0.33 12.06 -46.44
N ASN A 2 -0.93 12.50 -46.34
CA ASN A 2 -1.75 12.50 -45.12
C ASN A 2 -2.33 11.11 -44.83
N GLY A 3 -2.53 10.83 -43.54
CA GLY A 3 -3.39 9.75 -43.04
C GLY A 3 -4.22 10.29 -41.87
N LYS A 4 -5.12 11.23 -42.18
CA LYS A 4 -6.18 11.70 -41.31
C LYS A 4 -7.07 10.54 -40.86
N ASP A 5 -7.52 10.65 -39.62
CA ASP A 5 -8.81 10.18 -39.12
C ASP A 5 -9.07 8.67 -39.08
N ARG A 6 -9.03 8.11 -37.85
CA ARG A 6 -10.07 7.16 -37.43
C ARG A 6 -10.33 7.22 -35.93
N PHE A 7 -11.26 8.10 -35.58
CA PHE A 7 -12.33 7.92 -34.59
C PHE A 7 -11.99 7.42 -33.18
N HIS A 8 -12.14 8.36 -32.23
CA HIS A 8 -12.99 8.24 -31.03
C HIS A 8 -13.21 6.85 -30.44
N TYR A 9 -12.76 6.61 -29.21
CA TYR A 9 -13.59 5.99 -28.15
C TYR A 9 -12.94 6.28 -26.79
N LEU A 10 -13.24 7.45 -26.23
CA LEU A 10 -13.43 7.53 -24.77
C LEU A 10 -14.79 6.91 -24.50
N GLN A 11 -14.81 5.63 -24.11
CA GLN A 11 -15.88 5.12 -23.28
C GLN A 11 -15.30 4.17 -22.24
N ASN A 12 -15.52 4.54 -20.98
CA ASN A 12 -15.65 3.69 -19.80
C ASN A 12 -14.91 2.34 -19.85
N ILE A 13 -13.94 2.17 -18.96
CA ILE A 13 -14.00 1.14 -17.92
C ILE A 13 -12.83 1.37 -16.95
N SER A 14 -13.16 1.24 -15.68
CA SER A 14 -12.30 1.16 -14.51
C SER A 14 -11.15 0.15 -14.66
N PHE A 15 -10.16 0.27 -13.77
CA PHE A 15 -9.10 -0.72 -13.53
C PHE A 15 -8.18 -1.06 -14.70
N GLN A 16 -6.96 -0.54 -14.65
CA GLN A 16 -5.76 -1.38 -14.60
C GLN A 16 -4.51 -0.49 -14.49
N CYS A 17 -3.97 -0.37 -13.27
CA CYS A 17 -2.55 -0.09 -13.10
C CYS A 17 -1.76 -1.24 -13.74
N LYS A 18 -1.49 -1.14 -15.04
CA LYS A 18 -0.47 -1.95 -15.70
C LYS A 18 0.86 -1.25 -15.51
N TRP A 19 1.53 -1.59 -14.41
CA TRP A 19 2.94 -1.28 -14.26
C TRP A 19 3.71 -2.10 -15.30
N LYS A 20 4.02 -1.48 -16.44
CA LYS A 20 5.00 -1.99 -17.40
C LYS A 20 6.20 -1.07 -17.29
N GLY A 21 7.33 -1.64 -16.87
CA GLY A 21 8.57 -0.92 -16.65
C GLY A 21 9.01 -0.13 -17.88
N SER A 22 8.74 1.17 -17.83
CA SER A 22 9.56 2.30 -18.24
C SER A 22 8.77 3.54 -17.78
N PHE A 23 9.35 4.34 -16.89
CA PHE A 23 8.75 5.61 -16.49
C PHE A 23 8.61 6.46 -17.77
N PRO A 24 7.39 6.86 -18.19
CA PRO A 24 7.25 7.74 -19.34
C PRO A 24 7.85 9.09 -18.95
N TYR A 25 8.91 9.45 -19.64
CA TYR A 25 9.62 10.72 -19.50
C TYR A 25 8.90 11.78 -20.38
N PHE A 26 8.81 13.02 -19.88
CA PHE A 26 8.18 14.25 -20.43
C PHE A 26 6.64 14.34 -20.25
N GLU A 27 6.03 15.37 -19.60
CA GLU A 27 6.37 16.80 -19.40
C GLU A 27 5.88 17.33 -18.02
N GLU A 28 6.53 18.40 -17.53
CA GLU A 28 6.28 19.24 -16.34
C GLU A 28 7.13 18.96 -15.07
N ASP A 29 8.29 19.64 -15.02
CA ASP A 29 9.37 19.52 -14.03
C ASP A 29 8.98 19.84 -12.56
N THR A 30 7.77 20.34 -12.30
CA THR A 30 7.28 20.61 -10.94
C THR A 30 6.67 19.39 -10.25
N GLU A 31 6.16 18.41 -10.98
CA GLU A 31 5.45 17.26 -10.39
C GLU A 31 6.42 16.23 -9.78
N VAL A 32 7.63 16.11 -10.32
CA VAL A 32 8.60 15.06 -9.94
C VAL A 32 9.17 15.29 -8.53
N ALA A 33 9.51 16.53 -8.18
CA ALA A 33 10.04 16.87 -6.86
C ALA A 33 8.98 16.78 -5.74
N GLU A 34 7.72 17.07 -6.09
CA GLU A 34 6.58 16.85 -5.18
C GLU A 34 6.24 15.36 -5.06
N MET A 35 6.37 14.58 -6.14
CA MET A 35 6.24 13.12 -6.13
C MET A 35 7.29 12.44 -5.25
N GLU A 36 8.56 12.86 -5.32
CA GLU A 36 9.64 12.30 -4.49
C GLU A 36 9.42 12.59 -3.01
N LYS A 37 9.02 13.83 -2.67
CA LYS A 37 8.62 14.18 -1.30
C LYS A 37 7.41 13.38 -0.82
N ASN A 38 6.43 13.15 -1.70
CA ASN A 38 5.26 12.32 -1.42
C ASN A 38 5.60 10.84 -1.27
N PHE A 39 6.60 10.33 -2.00
CA PHE A 39 7.13 8.97 -1.83
C PHE A 39 7.78 8.81 -0.45
N SER A 40 8.68 9.72 -0.06
CA SER A 40 9.31 9.66 1.27
C SER A 40 8.30 9.70 2.41
N ASN A 41 7.13 10.33 2.24
CA ASN A 41 6.09 10.36 3.26
C ASN A 41 5.19 9.11 3.25
N ARG A 42 5.08 8.39 2.11
CA ARG A 42 4.24 7.20 1.96
C ARG A 42 4.93 5.89 2.34
N TYR A 43 6.25 5.81 2.17
CA TYR A 43 6.99 4.57 2.46
C TYR A 43 7.71 4.65 3.81
N ARG A 44 7.44 3.67 4.68
CA ARG A 44 8.14 3.49 5.96
C ARG A 44 9.15 2.38 5.82
N HIS A 45 10.38 2.65 6.23
CA HIS A 45 11.37 1.59 6.43
C HIS A 45 11.01 0.81 7.70
N LEU A 46 10.74 -0.50 7.56
CA LEU A 46 10.41 -1.39 8.67
C LEU A 46 11.66 -2.19 9.04
N ARG A 47 12.14 -2.09 10.30
CA ARG A 47 13.30 -2.84 10.79
C ARG A 47 12.91 -4.11 11.55
N GLY A 48 11.64 -4.27 11.90
CA GLY A 48 11.14 -5.47 12.58
C GLY A 48 9.62 -5.51 12.74
N THR A 49 9.13 -6.57 13.41
CA THR A 49 7.70 -6.83 13.62
C THR A 49 7.00 -5.73 14.42
N LYS A 50 7.70 -5.11 15.38
CA LYS A 50 7.19 -3.99 16.16
C LYS A 50 6.89 -2.75 15.31
N ASP A 51 7.72 -2.47 14.31
CA ASP A 51 7.50 -1.34 13.40
C ASP A 51 6.27 -1.62 12.52
N LEU A 52 6.17 -2.85 12.00
CA LEU A 52 5.04 -3.28 11.19
C LEU A 52 3.72 -3.22 11.99
N GLY A 53 3.69 -3.78 13.19
CA GLY A 53 2.52 -3.73 14.09
C GLY A 53 2.09 -2.29 14.42
N GLN A 54 3.05 -1.38 14.63
CA GLN A 54 2.75 0.03 14.82
C GLN A 54 2.15 0.69 13.59
N GLN A 55 2.65 0.38 12.38
CA GLN A 55 2.06 0.93 11.15
C GLN A 55 0.63 0.44 10.95
N ILE A 56 0.36 -0.85 11.17
CA ILE A 56 -0.98 -1.43 11.12
C ILE A 56 -1.91 -0.70 12.10
N ARG A 57 -1.49 -0.55 13.36
CA ARG A 57 -2.26 0.16 14.38
C ARG A 57 -2.54 1.61 14.01
N ARG A 58 -1.54 2.32 13.49
CA ARG A 58 -1.68 3.72 13.05
C ARG A 58 -2.67 3.84 11.91
N HIS A 59 -2.57 2.98 10.89
CA HIS A 59 -3.48 2.99 9.76
C HIS A 59 -4.91 2.61 10.16
N ARG A 60 -5.06 1.56 10.98
CA ARG A 60 -6.38 1.17 11.51
C ARG A 60 -7.07 2.34 12.21
N LYS A 61 -6.34 3.06 13.07
CA LYS A 61 -6.87 4.26 13.74
C LYS A 61 -7.20 5.39 12.76
N LYS A 62 -6.40 5.57 11.72
CA LYS A 62 -6.65 6.57 10.66
C LYS A 62 -7.95 6.29 9.90
N VAL A 63 -8.25 5.02 9.63
CA VAL A 63 -9.50 4.56 8.99
C VAL A 63 -10.69 4.56 9.97
N GLY A 64 -10.44 4.65 11.28
CA GLY A 64 -11.48 4.82 12.29
C GLY A 64 -12.12 3.52 12.78
N ILE A 65 -11.55 2.34 12.48
CA ILE A 65 -12.07 1.05 12.92
C ILE A 65 -11.43 0.61 14.25
N THR A 66 -12.21 -0.02 15.14
CA THR A 66 -11.72 -0.58 16.41
C THR A 66 -11.03 -1.93 16.20
N GLN A 67 -10.35 -2.46 17.22
CA GLN A 67 -9.77 -3.82 17.12
C GLN A 67 -10.87 -4.87 17.02
N GLU A 68 -11.98 -4.65 17.72
CA GLU A 68 -13.19 -5.46 17.69
C GLU A 68 -13.87 -5.40 16.32
N GLY A 69 -13.99 -4.21 15.73
CA GLY A 69 -14.54 -4.04 14.38
C GLY A 69 -13.68 -4.74 13.33
N LEU A 70 -12.36 -4.62 13.44
CA LEU A 70 -11.44 -5.34 12.56
C LEU A 70 -11.54 -6.87 12.76
N ALA A 71 -11.71 -7.33 14.00
CA ALA A 71 -11.92 -8.75 14.27
C ALA A 71 -13.19 -9.28 13.60
N LEU A 72 -14.27 -8.51 13.65
CA LEU A 72 -15.53 -8.85 13.02
C LEU A 72 -15.42 -8.87 11.49
N GLN A 73 -14.71 -7.90 10.90
CA GLN A 73 -14.54 -7.79 9.45
C GLN A 73 -13.66 -8.90 8.87
N THR A 74 -12.58 -9.25 9.56
CA THR A 74 -11.57 -10.21 9.05
C THR A 74 -11.82 -11.66 9.50
N GLY A 75 -12.69 -11.87 10.50
CA GLY A 75 -12.85 -13.16 11.17
C GLY A 75 -11.68 -13.55 12.09
N ILE A 76 -10.68 -12.67 12.24
CA ILE A 76 -9.50 -12.90 13.08
C ILE A 76 -9.83 -12.52 14.52
N SER A 77 -9.40 -13.35 15.49
CA SER A 77 -9.64 -13.03 16.90
C SER A 77 -9.03 -11.68 17.30
N ARG A 78 -9.76 -10.88 18.10
CA ARG A 78 -9.26 -9.62 18.66
C ARG A 78 -7.93 -9.78 19.41
N PRO A 79 -7.69 -10.83 20.23
CA PRO A 79 -6.38 -11.07 20.84
C PRO A 79 -5.25 -11.23 19.81
N THR A 80 -5.52 -11.91 18.69
CA THR A 80 -4.55 -12.05 17.59
C THR A 80 -4.23 -10.70 16.94
N ILE A 81 -5.25 -9.90 16.63
CA ILE A 81 -5.06 -8.53 16.11
C ILE A 81 -4.25 -7.68 17.08
N ARG A 82 -4.56 -7.75 18.38
CA ARG A 82 -3.80 -7.03 19.41
C ARG A 82 -2.34 -7.49 19.47
N ALA A 83 -2.08 -8.79 19.39
CA ALA A 83 -0.73 -9.34 19.41
C ALA A 83 0.08 -8.89 18.17
N ILE A 84 -0.55 -8.87 16.99
CA ILE A 84 0.04 -8.35 15.75
C ILE A 84 0.38 -6.86 15.89
N GLU A 85 -0.56 -6.04 16.37
CA GLU A 85 -0.31 -4.60 16.57
C GLU A 85 0.81 -4.29 17.58
N LEU A 86 1.01 -5.18 18.57
CA LEU A 86 2.11 -5.08 19.53
C LEU A 86 3.44 -5.57 18.96
N GLY A 87 3.44 -6.20 17.79
CA GLY A 87 4.65 -6.69 17.12
C GLY A 87 5.09 -8.08 17.58
N LYS A 88 4.16 -8.96 17.99
CA LYS A 88 4.49 -10.34 18.37
C LYS A 88 5.28 -11.02 17.25
N GLU A 89 6.50 -11.45 17.54
CA GLU A 89 7.41 -12.07 16.56
C GLU A 89 6.86 -13.37 15.97
N THR A 90 6.13 -14.14 16.78
CA THR A 90 5.49 -15.40 16.39
C THR A 90 4.10 -15.22 15.78
N ALA A 91 3.73 -14.00 15.39
CA ALA A 91 2.49 -13.77 14.64
C ALA A 91 2.57 -14.47 13.27
N GLN A 92 1.49 -15.12 12.88
CA GLN A 92 1.41 -15.76 11.57
C GLN A 92 1.41 -14.70 10.48
N PHE A 93 2.42 -14.73 9.60
CA PHE A 93 2.60 -13.72 8.55
C PHE A 93 1.39 -13.59 7.62
N GLY A 94 0.72 -14.71 7.29
CA GLY A 94 -0.49 -14.69 6.48
C GLY A 94 -1.62 -13.83 7.07
N LEU A 95 -1.82 -13.87 8.39
CA LEU A 95 -2.83 -13.03 9.07
C LEU A 95 -2.43 -11.55 9.05
N VAL A 96 -1.13 -11.26 9.12
CA VAL A 96 -0.62 -9.89 9.00
C VAL A 96 -0.93 -9.33 7.62
N LEU A 97 -0.66 -10.09 6.56
CA LEU A 97 -0.97 -9.70 5.19
C LEU A 97 -2.47 -9.49 4.97
N GLN A 98 -3.31 -10.39 5.50
CA GLN A 98 -4.75 -10.28 5.42
C GLN A 98 -5.25 -8.99 6.09
N ILE A 99 -4.82 -8.71 7.33
CA ILE A 99 -5.18 -7.47 8.03
C ILE A 99 -4.75 -6.24 7.22
N CYS A 100 -3.54 -6.24 6.67
CA CYS A 100 -3.07 -5.13 5.84
C CYS A 100 -4.00 -4.90 4.64
N ALA A 101 -4.35 -5.94 3.90
CA ALA A 101 -5.27 -5.83 2.77
C ALA A 101 -6.65 -5.29 3.19
N ASP A 102 -7.20 -5.81 4.29
CA ASP A 102 -8.55 -5.44 4.77
C ASP A 102 -8.64 -3.99 5.26
N ILE A 103 -7.53 -3.40 5.71
CA ILE A 103 -7.49 -1.98 6.14
C ILE A 103 -6.92 -1.04 5.08
N GLY A 104 -6.54 -1.52 3.88
CA GLY A 104 -6.00 -0.69 2.81
C GLY A 104 -4.51 -0.35 2.96
N LEU A 105 -3.72 -1.26 3.52
CA LEU A 105 -2.26 -1.19 3.55
C LEU A 105 -1.62 -2.15 2.56
N ASP A 106 -0.74 -1.60 1.72
CA ASP A 106 0.12 -2.38 0.84
C ASP A 106 1.51 -2.57 1.46
N ILE A 107 2.06 -3.78 1.32
CA ILE A 107 3.44 -4.10 1.69
C ILE A 107 4.24 -4.27 0.40
N PHE A 108 5.30 -3.46 0.27
CA PHE A 108 6.23 -3.54 -0.84
C PHE A 108 7.57 -4.09 -0.36
N VAL A 109 8.15 -4.99 -1.15
CA VAL A 109 9.50 -5.51 -0.94
C VAL A 109 10.40 -4.88 -1.99
N ARG A 110 11.56 -4.39 -1.55
CA ARG A 110 12.63 -3.89 -2.41
C ARG A 110 13.93 -4.59 -2.04
N GLU A 111 14.78 -4.78 -3.03
CA GLU A 111 16.16 -5.17 -2.78
C GLU A 111 16.88 -4.02 -2.06
N GLN A 112 17.75 -4.38 -1.12
CA GLN A 112 18.72 -3.43 -0.60
C GLN A 112 19.79 -3.33 -1.67
N SER A 113 19.95 -2.14 -2.26
CA SER A 113 21.03 -1.88 -3.19
C SER A 113 22.35 -2.19 -2.48
N GLU A 114 23.16 -3.05 -3.09
CA GLU A 114 24.52 -3.33 -2.63
C GLU A 114 25.30 -2.01 -2.57
N CYS A 115 26.01 -1.79 -1.46
CA CYS A 115 26.86 -0.62 -1.27
C CYS A 115 28.04 -0.63 -2.24
#